data_AF-A0AB37UH01-F1
#
_entry.id   AF-A0AB37UH01-F1
#
_cell.length_a   1.000
_cell.length_b   1.000
_cell.length_c   1.000
_cell.angle_alpha   90.00
_cell.angle_beta   90.00
_cell.angle_gamma   90.00
#
_symmetry.space_group_name_H-M   'P 1'
#
loop_
_entity.id
_entity.type
_entity.pdbx_description
1 polymer ?
#
loop_
_entity_poly.entity_id
_entity_poly.type
_entity_poly.pdbx_seq_one_letter_code
_entity_poly.pdbx_strand_id
1 'polypeptide(L)'
;MKLPELLRNRLGSLLQLAVQTVILRQNDTSKTEVDREETIATESTTTSPQTSKLGTVKKILLKSRQLKSPTKPFKKASLFPDGKTNLAALSLLLHGVAEVLSQKRDLPWKTETQNNLSYEKATDAKKGTISYYVTDNLENLSPDTISESAALAVIDRFDPRAGAIHLIYCAAAANLHNPWQSEFLLDDKQLLEYTGLIKRRDLCRHEQLTILYDLVRQPAQILAHVVWEKQGKVRAFTVADLKIWNVNVARDFETDKAGNPKLTGLKVIVQPGLWAKYFLNKSEYYYYTGVITKKTVQTLFSIGKQNAGAARMLIWLIFQVKPGCRKVFSGKSLMQIAYGMAKIALAEQDRQLRRQLADDLATDLKVIEAAGWRVEVETGPAWLLNNDGAKRPIGFWSQLLDTTWRFDLPEAALTEIAKSPNQLRGVERPKQQPPSGAAIREARKAKGWSRAFFAATMGKSISWVDAIETEHRQVSQKDLPKLLEKLEMKS
;
A
#
# COMPACT_ATOMS: atom_id res chain seq x y z
N MET A 1 -62.62 2.31 18.28
CA MET A 1 -62.12 0.92 18.36
C MET A 1 -60.87 0.82 17.49
N LYS A 2 -59.71 0.55 18.13
CA LYS A 2 -58.37 0.20 17.62
C LYS A 2 -57.60 1.16 16.67
N LEU A 3 -57.07 2.23 17.29
CA LEU A 3 -55.65 2.65 17.18
C LEU A 3 -54.79 1.54 17.84
N PRO A 4 -53.69 1.00 17.27
CA PRO A 4 -52.34 1.53 17.60
C PRO A 4 -51.19 1.12 16.63
N GLU A 5 -50.51 2.07 15.98
CA GLU A 5 -49.13 1.84 15.48
C GLU A 5 -48.33 3.14 15.36
N LEU A 6 -49.01 4.25 15.06
CA LEU A 6 -48.42 5.59 15.01
C LEU A 6 -48.00 6.17 16.39
N LEU A 7 -48.55 5.66 17.49
CA LEU A 7 -48.17 6.11 18.85
C LEU A 7 -46.89 5.43 19.37
N ARG A 8 -46.52 4.25 18.84
CA ARG A 8 -45.31 3.55 19.30
C ARG A 8 -44.02 4.23 18.81
N ASN A 9 -44.04 4.80 17.61
CA ASN A 9 -42.88 5.47 17.03
C ASN A 9 -42.66 6.90 17.56
N ARG A 10 -43.71 7.57 18.08
CA ARG A 10 -43.57 8.90 18.70
C ARG A 10 -43.11 8.86 20.16
N LEU A 11 -43.36 7.77 20.88
CA LEU A 11 -42.85 7.58 22.25
C LEU A 11 -41.36 7.22 22.28
N GLY A 12 -40.84 6.55 21.24
CA GLY A 12 -39.39 6.28 21.11
C GLY A 12 -38.53 7.52 20.91
N SER A 13 -39.01 8.51 20.14
CA SER A 13 -38.23 9.73 19.87
C SER A 13 -38.27 10.74 21.03
N LEU A 14 -39.34 10.75 21.84
CA LEU A 14 -39.46 11.62 23.01
C LEU A 14 -38.58 11.15 24.18
N LEU A 15 -38.37 9.83 24.33
CA LEU A 15 -37.42 9.27 25.31
C LEU A 15 -35.96 9.57 24.97
N GLN A 16 -35.60 9.68 23.68
CA GLN A 16 -34.26 10.09 23.27
C GLN A 16 -33.98 11.59 23.49
N LEU A 17 -34.99 12.44 23.31
CA LEU A 17 -34.88 13.89 23.57
C LEU A 17 -34.83 14.24 25.07
N ALA A 18 -35.46 13.43 25.93
CA ALA A 18 -35.39 13.61 27.39
C ALA A 18 -34.03 13.22 27.98
N VAL A 19 -33.32 12.24 27.39
CA VAL A 19 -31.97 11.85 27.83
C VAL A 19 -30.93 12.90 27.42
N GLN A 20 -31.11 13.59 26.30
CA GLN A 20 -30.22 14.67 25.86
C GLN A 20 -30.34 15.95 26.72
N THR A 21 -31.51 16.22 27.29
CA THR A 21 -31.76 17.44 28.11
C THR A 21 -31.31 17.30 29.56
N VAL A 22 -31.17 16.08 30.09
CA VAL A 22 -30.64 15.84 31.44
C VAL A 22 -29.11 15.94 31.47
N ILE A 23 -28.41 15.60 30.37
CA ILE A 23 -26.94 15.66 30.29
C ILE A 23 -26.42 17.10 30.10
N LEU A 24 -27.23 18.01 29.56
CA LEU A 24 -26.85 19.42 29.37
C LEU A 24 -27.13 20.34 30.57
N ARG A 25 -27.68 19.82 31.68
CA ARG A 25 -27.96 20.60 32.90
C ARG A 25 -26.96 20.42 34.05
N GLN A 26 -25.93 19.59 33.89
CA GLN A 26 -24.97 19.30 34.98
C GLN A 26 -23.61 20.01 34.89
N ASN A 27 -23.35 20.84 33.87
CA ASN A 27 -22.03 21.47 33.69
C ASN A 27 -21.99 23.01 33.86
N ASP A 28 -22.98 23.60 34.53
CA ASP A 28 -23.04 25.06 34.67
C ASP A 28 -23.27 25.51 36.12
N THR A 29 -22.31 25.17 36.99
CA THR A 29 -22.02 25.79 38.29
C THR A 29 -20.55 25.46 38.57
N SER A 30 -19.60 26.38 38.55
CA SER A 30 -19.39 27.37 39.60
C SER A 30 -18.37 28.43 39.17
N LYS A 31 -18.71 29.69 39.46
CA LYS A 31 -17.88 30.90 39.34
C LYS A 31 -16.87 31.04 40.49
N THR A 32 -15.87 31.89 40.22
CA THR A 32 -15.21 32.87 41.11
C THR A 32 -14.38 32.39 42.29
N GLU A 33 -13.09 32.75 42.29
CA GLU A 33 -12.55 33.68 43.30
C GLU A 33 -11.21 34.30 42.88
N VAL A 34 -11.01 35.52 43.36
CA VAL A 34 -9.95 36.51 43.15
C VAL A 34 -9.03 36.50 44.37
N ASP A 35 -7.72 36.67 44.20
CA ASP A 35 -6.81 37.42 45.09
C ASP A 35 -5.42 37.46 44.40
N ARG A 36 -4.83 38.61 44.03
CA ARG A 36 -4.14 39.68 44.80
C ARG A 36 -2.77 39.30 45.38
N GLU A 37 -1.80 40.14 45.00
CA GLU A 37 -0.49 40.45 45.64
C GLU A 37 0.55 39.32 45.58
N GLU A 38 1.83 39.53 45.23
CA GLU A 38 2.74 40.54 45.78
C GLU A 38 3.93 40.82 44.82
N THR A 39 4.38 42.07 44.89
CA THR A 39 5.57 42.70 44.31
C THR A 39 6.88 42.11 44.88
N ILE A 40 8.00 42.19 44.15
CA ILE A 40 9.24 42.87 44.57
C ILE A 40 10.31 42.79 43.46
N ALA A 41 10.87 43.96 43.17
CA ALA A 41 12.02 44.27 42.32
C ALA A 41 13.32 43.61 42.86
N THR A 42 14.47 43.56 42.19
CA THR A 42 15.27 44.69 41.69
C THR A 42 16.52 44.08 41.01
N GLU A 43 16.96 44.71 39.91
CA GLU A 43 18.34 45.18 39.61
C GLU A 43 19.58 44.30 39.94
N SER A 44 20.68 44.26 39.19
CA SER A 44 21.14 44.81 37.91
C SER A 44 22.66 44.51 37.85
N THR A 45 23.24 44.46 36.62
CA THR A 45 24.62 44.92 36.28
C THR A 45 25.85 44.23 36.93
N THR A 46 27.06 44.12 36.37
CA THR A 46 27.72 44.18 35.05
C THR A 46 29.18 43.77 35.32
N THR A 47 29.91 43.34 34.29
CA THR A 47 31.37 43.52 34.08
C THR A 47 32.38 42.61 34.81
N SER A 48 33.13 41.88 33.97
CA SER A 48 34.53 41.46 34.18
C SER A 48 35.47 42.68 34.07
N PRO A 49 36.79 42.62 34.45
CA PRO A 49 37.78 41.90 33.63
C PRO A 49 39.06 41.35 34.32
N GLN A 50 39.61 40.30 33.69
CA GLN A 50 41.03 40.05 33.35
C GLN A 50 42.18 39.79 34.36
N THR A 51 42.90 38.69 34.04
CA THR A 51 44.37 38.46 34.00
C THR A 51 45.13 38.21 35.34
N SER A 52 46.13 37.33 35.46
CA SER A 52 46.91 36.49 34.52
C SER A 52 47.84 35.47 35.23
N LYS A 53 48.01 34.31 34.56
CA LYS A 53 49.25 33.57 34.21
C LYS A 53 50.25 33.04 35.27
N LEU A 54 50.47 31.72 35.17
CA LEU A 54 51.79 31.04 35.07
C LEU A 54 51.63 29.96 33.96
N GLY A 55 52.27 30.03 32.78
CA GLY A 55 53.65 29.56 32.50
C GLY A 55 53.70 28.02 32.57
N THR A 56 53.88 27.20 31.52
CA THR A 56 54.93 27.24 30.48
C THR A 56 54.66 26.13 29.42
N VAL A 57 55.24 26.34 28.22
CA VAL A 57 55.42 25.43 27.05
C VAL A 57 54.42 25.56 25.89
N LYS A 58 54.88 26.31 24.89
CA LYS A 58 54.34 26.42 23.52
C LYS A 58 54.77 25.22 22.65
N LYS A 59 53.84 24.85 21.76
CA LYS A 59 54.02 24.39 20.36
C LYS A 59 54.81 23.12 20.09
N ILE A 60 54.08 22.04 19.77
CA ILE A 60 54.31 21.24 18.54
C ILE A 60 52.96 20.97 17.85
N LEU A 61 52.87 21.49 16.64
CA LEU A 61 52.16 21.03 15.43
C LEU A 61 51.02 19.99 15.50
N LEU A 62 49.89 20.41 14.89
CA LEU A 62 49.09 19.71 13.89
C LEU A 62 49.47 18.24 13.55
N LYS A 63 48.52 17.34 13.84
CA LYS A 63 47.90 16.31 12.95
C LYS A 63 47.59 15.04 13.75
N SER A 64 46.43 15.02 14.41
CA SER A 64 45.78 13.77 14.81
C SER A 64 45.24 13.06 13.56
N ARG A 65 46.07 12.15 13.03
CA ARG A 65 45.66 11.09 12.09
C ARG A 65 45.48 9.81 12.91
N GLN A 66 44.43 9.05 12.57
CA GLN A 66 44.07 7.69 13.00
C GLN A 66 43.25 7.63 14.31
N LEU A 67 42.17 6.84 14.43
CA LEU A 67 41.62 5.79 13.59
C LEU A 67 40.10 6.01 13.40
N LYS A 68 39.62 5.96 12.14
CA LYS A 68 38.22 5.72 11.84
C LYS A 68 37.90 4.29 12.26
N SER A 69 37.21 4.12 13.38
CA SER A 69 36.46 2.90 13.63
C SER A 69 35.37 2.79 12.55
N PRO A 70 35.18 1.62 11.91
CA PRO A 70 34.09 1.44 10.96
C PRO A 70 32.79 1.50 11.75
N THR A 71 32.11 2.65 11.69
CA THR A 71 30.75 2.80 12.18
C THR A 71 29.83 1.96 11.30
N LYS A 72 29.65 0.70 11.66
CA LYS A 72 28.37 0.03 11.44
C LYS A 72 27.53 0.21 12.70
N PRO A 73 26.32 0.73 12.55
CA PRO A 73 25.23 0.16 13.33
C PRO A 73 24.00 -0.14 12.45
N PHE A 74 23.58 -1.41 12.49
CA PHE A 74 22.20 -1.91 12.33
C PHE A 74 21.30 -1.39 11.18
N LYS A 75 21.35 -2.07 10.02
CA LYS A 75 20.34 -1.99 8.93
C LYS A 75 19.20 -3.04 9.06
N LYS A 76 18.78 -3.41 10.27
CA LYS A 76 17.78 -4.49 10.47
C LYS A 76 16.31 -4.05 10.43
N ALA A 77 16.04 -2.75 10.35
CA ALA A 77 14.67 -2.19 10.37
C ALA A 77 14.36 -1.25 9.19
N SER A 78 15.14 -1.30 8.11
CA SER A 78 14.81 -0.53 6.90
C SER A 78 13.91 -1.34 5.98
N LEU A 79 12.87 -0.70 5.45
CA LEU A 79 12.05 -1.24 4.37
C LEU A 79 12.86 -1.52 3.11
N PHE A 80 14.05 -0.97 2.93
CA PHE A 80 14.94 -1.32 1.82
C PHE A 80 16.25 -1.84 2.41
N PRO A 81 16.35 -3.13 2.79
CA PRO A 81 17.51 -3.68 3.50
C PRO A 81 18.83 -3.54 2.71
N ASP A 82 18.77 -3.76 1.40
CA ASP A 82 19.87 -3.55 0.45
C ASP A 82 20.07 -2.07 0.06
N GLY A 83 19.18 -1.19 0.54
CA GLY A 83 19.09 0.23 0.20
C GLY A 83 18.45 0.52 -1.16
N LYS A 84 17.99 -0.50 -1.90
CA LYS A 84 17.52 -0.39 -3.29
C LYS A 84 16.15 -1.00 -3.53
N THR A 85 15.86 -2.19 -3.00
CA THR A 85 14.69 -2.99 -3.38
C THR A 85 14.01 -3.65 -2.17
N ASN A 86 12.74 -4.02 -2.34
CA ASN A 86 12.02 -4.87 -1.41
C ASN A 86 10.87 -5.61 -2.12
N LEU A 87 10.46 -6.74 -1.56
CA LEU A 87 9.20 -7.40 -1.85
C LEU A 87 8.03 -6.49 -1.47
N ALA A 88 6.99 -6.50 -2.29
CA ALA A 88 5.73 -5.80 -2.02
C ALA A 88 4.53 -6.62 -2.46
N ALA A 89 3.41 -6.40 -1.77
CA ALA A 89 2.11 -6.93 -2.10
C ALA A 89 1.57 -6.22 -3.35
N LEU A 90 1.53 -6.90 -4.49
CA LEU A 90 1.14 -6.32 -5.78
C LEU A 90 -0.03 -7.11 -6.37
N SER A 91 -1.04 -7.37 -5.55
CA SER A 91 -2.27 -8.06 -5.96
C SER A 91 -3.16 -7.15 -6.80
N LEU A 92 -4.13 -7.76 -7.51
CA LEU A 92 -5.13 -7.00 -8.28
C LEU A 92 -5.95 -6.05 -7.39
N LEU A 93 -6.22 -6.47 -6.15
CA LEU A 93 -6.89 -5.64 -5.15
C LEU A 93 -6.10 -4.37 -4.85
N LEU A 94 -4.80 -4.49 -4.59
CA LEU A 94 -3.96 -3.33 -4.26
C LEU A 94 -3.67 -2.46 -5.49
N HIS A 95 -3.74 -3.03 -6.69
CA HIS A 95 -3.68 -2.27 -7.94
C HIS A 95 -4.86 -1.30 -8.06
N GLY A 96 -6.10 -1.72 -7.79
CA GLY A 96 -7.24 -0.82 -7.86
C GLY A 96 -7.19 0.31 -6.83
N VAL A 97 -6.63 0.08 -5.64
CA VAL A 97 -6.35 1.18 -4.68
C VAL A 97 -5.43 2.23 -5.28
N ALA A 98 -4.36 1.77 -5.93
CA ALA A 98 -3.38 2.66 -6.53
C ALA A 98 -3.98 3.43 -7.73
N GLU A 99 -4.90 2.82 -8.48
CA GLU A 99 -5.68 3.50 -9.52
C GLU A 99 -6.60 4.58 -8.91
N VAL A 100 -7.35 4.28 -7.84
CA VAL A 100 -8.24 5.25 -7.19
C VAL A 100 -7.45 6.45 -6.67
N LEU A 101 -6.29 6.25 -6.03
CA LEU A 101 -5.42 7.33 -5.55
C LEU A 101 -4.87 8.22 -6.66
N SER A 102 -4.60 7.66 -7.85
CA SER A 102 -3.85 8.35 -8.90
C SER A 102 -4.71 8.88 -10.06
N GLN A 103 -5.70 8.10 -10.49
CA GLN A 103 -6.57 8.42 -11.63
C GLN A 103 -7.84 9.17 -11.17
N LYS A 104 -8.25 9.05 -9.91
CA LYS A 104 -9.36 9.82 -9.32
C LYS A 104 -10.64 9.71 -10.17
N ARG A 105 -11.21 10.85 -10.58
CA ARG A 105 -12.42 10.95 -11.42
C ARG A 105 -12.25 10.40 -12.83
N ASP A 106 -11.02 10.18 -13.30
CA ASP A 106 -10.79 9.60 -14.63
C ASP A 106 -11.15 8.10 -14.68
N LEU A 107 -11.41 7.48 -13.53
CA LEU A 107 -11.95 6.13 -13.45
C LEU A 107 -13.44 6.08 -13.79
N PRO A 108 -13.95 4.97 -14.34
CA PRO A 108 -15.36 4.80 -14.67
C PRO A 108 -16.20 4.51 -13.41
N TRP A 109 -16.39 5.55 -12.59
CA TRP A 109 -17.27 5.48 -11.42
C TRP A 109 -18.73 5.29 -11.83
N LYS A 110 -19.47 4.51 -11.05
CA LYS A 110 -20.90 4.24 -11.24
C LYS A 110 -21.64 4.65 -9.96
N THR A 111 -22.83 5.23 -10.12
CA THR A 111 -23.75 5.45 -9.02
C THR A 111 -24.65 4.22 -8.89
N GLU A 112 -24.59 3.56 -7.73
CA GLU A 112 -25.42 2.39 -7.43
C GLU A 112 -26.82 2.81 -6.95
N THR A 113 -27.76 1.86 -6.88
CA THR A 113 -29.17 2.09 -6.53
C THR A 113 -29.41 2.78 -5.18
N GLN A 114 -28.43 2.75 -4.27
CA GLN A 114 -28.46 3.43 -2.97
C GLN A 114 -27.74 4.80 -2.94
N ASN A 115 -27.42 5.36 -4.12
CA ASN A 115 -26.71 6.64 -4.27
C ASN A 115 -25.23 6.63 -3.81
N ASN A 116 -24.65 5.43 -3.74
CA ASN A 116 -23.23 5.24 -3.43
C ASN A 116 -22.41 5.22 -4.72
N LEU A 117 -21.26 5.88 -4.70
CA LEU A 117 -20.33 5.93 -5.82
C LEU A 117 -19.33 4.77 -5.72
N SER A 118 -19.31 3.90 -6.72
CA SER A 118 -18.44 2.72 -6.76
C SER A 118 -17.61 2.66 -8.03
N TYR A 119 -16.37 2.16 -7.91
CA TYR A 119 -15.52 1.82 -9.06
C TYR A 119 -15.29 0.31 -9.04
N GLU A 120 -15.68 -0.37 -10.11
CA GLU A 120 -15.46 -1.80 -10.25
C GLU A 120 -14.23 -2.07 -11.11
N LYS A 121 -13.26 -2.78 -10.57
CA LYS A 121 -12.09 -3.20 -11.34
C LYS A 121 -12.40 -4.48 -12.08
N ALA A 122 -12.30 -4.41 -13.41
CA ALA A 122 -12.47 -5.58 -14.27
C ALA A 122 -11.50 -6.70 -13.85
N THR A 123 -12.07 -7.84 -13.49
CA THR A 123 -11.33 -9.10 -13.38
C THR A 123 -11.71 -9.99 -14.58
N ASP A 124 -10.93 -11.02 -14.89
CA ASP A 124 -11.40 -12.02 -15.85
C ASP A 124 -12.73 -12.56 -15.30
N ALA A 125 -13.83 -12.54 -16.06
CA ALA A 125 -15.19 -12.80 -15.57
C ALA A 125 -15.37 -14.10 -14.75
N LYS A 126 -14.39 -15.02 -14.80
CA LYS A 126 -14.31 -16.25 -14.01
C LYS A 126 -13.67 -16.08 -12.62
N LYS A 127 -13.08 -14.92 -12.29
CA LYS A 127 -12.28 -14.66 -11.07
C LYS A 127 -13.06 -13.97 -9.95
N GLY A 128 -14.17 -13.29 -10.28
CA GLY A 128 -15.02 -12.59 -9.31
C GLY A 128 -15.06 -11.08 -9.54
N THR A 129 -15.45 -10.32 -8.52
CA THR A 129 -15.63 -8.86 -8.59
C THR A 129 -14.90 -8.15 -7.45
N ILE A 130 -14.32 -6.99 -7.75
CA ILE A 130 -13.76 -6.08 -6.76
C ILE A 130 -14.38 -4.70 -6.98
N SER A 131 -15.19 -4.24 -6.03
CA SER A 131 -15.81 -2.92 -6.04
C SER A 131 -15.15 -2.04 -4.99
N TYR A 132 -14.67 -0.87 -5.40
CA TYR A 132 -14.01 0.11 -4.56
C TYR A 132 -14.97 1.24 -4.20
N TYR A 133 -14.85 1.71 -2.98
CA TYR A 133 -15.58 2.86 -2.43
C TYR A 133 -14.60 3.79 -1.72
N VAL A 134 -15.06 5.00 -1.40
CA VAL A 134 -14.29 5.97 -0.63
C VAL A 134 -15.05 6.37 0.63
N THR A 135 -14.33 6.77 1.67
CA THR A 135 -14.89 7.33 2.90
C THR A 135 -14.17 8.61 3.32
N ASP A 136 -14.92 9.56 3.89
CA ASP A 136 -14.40 10.74 4.56
C ASP A 136 -14.13 10.50 6.06
N ASN A 137 -14.62 9.39 6.62
CA ASN A 137 -14.51 9.02 8.01
C ASN A 137 -13.89 7.61 8.18
N LEU A 138 -12.76 7.53 8.88
CA LEU A 138 -12.07 6.26 9.14
C LEU A 138 -12.67 5.46 10.31
N GLU A 139 -13.56 6.07 11.09
CA GLU A 139 -14.30 5.45 12.20
C GLU A 139 -15.64 4.88 11.75
N ASN A 140 -16.29 5.49 10.75
CA ASN A 140 -17.53 4.99 10.14
C ASN A 140 -17.30 4.55 8.69
N LEU A 141 -17.41 3.25 8.45
CA LEU A 141 -16.89 2.59 7.24
C LEU A 141 -18.00 2.05 6.35
N SER A 142 -19.26 2.34 6.65
CA SER A 142 -20.36 1.97 5.79
C SER A 142 -20.35 2.88 4.55
N PRO A 143 -20.21 2.33 3.33
CA PRO A 143 -20.27 3.12 2.09
C PRO A 143 -21.60 3.86 1.93
N ASP A 144 -22.67 3.37 2.59
CA ASP A 144 -24.02 3.95 2.55
C ASP A 144 -24.15 5.27 3.31
N THR A 145 -23.11 5.66 4.05
CA THR A 145 -23.14 6.84 4.92
C THR A 145 -22.61 8.11 4.26
N ILE A 146 -21.98 8.00 3.09
CA ILE A 146 -21.42 9.13 2.33
C ILE A 146 -22.25 9.41 1.08
N SER A 147 -22.66 10.66 0.88
CA SER A 147 -23.33 11.07 -0.36
C SER A 147 -22.38 11.02 -1.57
N GLU A 148 -22.90 10.84 -2.78
CA GLU A 148 -22.11 10.92 -4.02
C GLU A 148 -21.25 12.19 -4.08
N SER A 149 -21.82 13.35 -3.73
CA SER A 149 -21.08 14.62 -3.71
C SER A 149 -19.91 14.63 -2.72
N ALA A 150 -20.09 14.01 -1.55
CA ALA A 150 -19.02 13.91 -0.55
C ALA A 150 -17.96 12.90 -0.98
N ALA A 151 -18.35 11.78 -1.60
CA ALA A 151 -17.42 10.81 -2.18
C ALA A 151 -16.56 11.46 -3.28
N LEU A 152 -17.16 12.22 -4.19
CA LEU A 152 -16.44 12.98 -5.22
C LEU A 152 -15.48 14.03 -4.62
N ALA A 153 -15.84 14.65 -3.49
CA ALA A 153 -14.96 15.58 -2.78
C ALA A 153 -13.75 14.86 -2.14
N VAL A 154 -13.94 13.64 -1.61
CA VAL A 154 -12.82 12.80 -1.15
C VAL A 154 -11.89 12.44 -2.31
N ILE A 155 -12.46 11.99 -3.43
CA ILE A 155 -11.70 11.61 -4.64
C ILE A 155 -10.85 12.79 -5.15
N ASP A 156 -11.38 14.01 -5.14
CA ASP A 156 -10.64 15.20 -5.57
C ASP A 156 -9.44 15.51 -4.68
N ARG A 157 -9.60 15.28 -3.37
CA ARG A 157 -8.56 15.53 -2.35
C ARG A 157 -7.42 14.53 -2.38
N PHE A 158 -7.57 13.37 -3.02
CA PHE A 158 -6.46 12.44 -3.14
C PHE A 158 -5.26 13.11 -3.80
N ASP A 159 -4.07 12.78 -3.32
CA ASP A 159 -2.82 13.29 -3.86
C ASP A 159 -2.09 12.11 -4.48
N PRO A 160 -1.63 12.19 -5.75
CA PRO A 160 -0.93 11.07 -6.38
C PRO A 160 0.30 10.57 -5.59
N ARG A 161 0.88 11.42 -4.73
CA ARG A 161 1.96 11.03 -3.80
C ARG A 161 1.52 9.99 -2.77
N ALA A 162 0.23 9.92 -2.43
CA ALA A 162 -0.32 8.86 -1.60
C ALA A 162 -0.15 7.47 -2.24
N GLY A 163 -0.03 7.39 -3.57
CA GLY A 163 0.35 6.15 -4.26
C GLY A 163 1.73 5.63 -3.81
N ALA A 164 2.69 6.51 -3.53
CA ALA A 164 4.00 6.11 -2.99
C ALA A 164 3.88 5.61 -1.53
N ILE A 165 3.00 6.22 -0.72
CA ILE A 165 2.71 5.74 0.63
C ILE A 165 2.04 4.35 0.57
N HIS A 166 1.09 4.16 -0.33
CA HIS A 166 0.46 2.86 -0.55
C HIS A 166 1.49 1.79 -0.92
N LEU A 167 2.46 2.09 -1.79
CA LEU A 167 3.54 1.16 -2.11
C LEU A 167 4.43 0.83 -0.90
N ILE A 168 4.67 1.80 -0.01
CA ILE A 168 5.36 1.57 1.27
C ILE A 168 4.56 0.59 2.14
N TYR A 169 3.25 0.74 2.22
CA TYR A 169 2.38 -0.20 2.95
C TYR A 169 2.37 -1.59 2.33
N CYS A 170 2.28 -1.67 1.00
CA CYS A 170 2.38 -2.93 0.26
C CYS A 170 3.69 -3.67 0.56
N ALA A 171 4.81 -2.94 0.63
CA ALA A 171 6.11 -3.51 0.95
C ALA A 171 6.19 -3.98 2.41
N ALA A 172 5.71 -3.17 3.35
CA ALA A 172 5.72 -3.55 4.76
C ALA A 172 4.84 -4.79 5.01
N ALA A 173 3.63 -4.82 4.45
CA ALA A 173 2.69 -5.93 4.59
C ALA A 173 3.23 -7.25 4.01
N ALA A 174 3.94 -7.21 2.87
CA ALA A 174 4.51 -8.40 2.25
C ALA A 174 5.63 -9.06 3.07
N ASN A 175 6.22 -8.33 4.02
CA ASN A 175 7.28 -8.81 4.90
C ASN A 175 6.74 -9.31 6.25
N LEU A 176 5.43 -9.21 6.50
CA LEU A 176 4.81 -9.79 7.69
C LEU A 176 4.57 -11.29 7.52
N HIS A 177 4.67 -12.04 8.61
CA HIS A 177 4.41 -13.47 8.59
C HIS A 177 2.91 -13.79 8.43
N ASN A 178 2.06 -13.13 9.22
CA ASN A 178 0.60 -13.23 9.15
C ASN A 178 -0.01 -11.82 9.01
N PRO A 179 0.03 -11.21 7.81
CA PRO A 179 -0.30 -9.78 7.66
C PRO A 179 -1.74 -9.42 8.07
N TRP A 180 -2.68 -10.37 8.08
CA TRP A 180 -4.07 -10.16 8.52
C TRP A 180 -4.25 -10.11 10.05
N GLN A 181 -3.20 -10.39 10.83
CA GLN A 181 -3.21 -10.42 12.30
C GLN A 181 -2.09 -9.55 12.90
N SER A 182 -1.28 -8.92 12.07
CA SER A 182 -0.10 -8.19 12.50
C SER A 182 -0.16 -6.76 12.01
N GLU A 183 0.40 -5.87 12.82
CA GLU A 183 0.61 -4.47 12.47
C GLU A 183 2.10 -4.20 12.19
N PHE A 184 2.37 -3.10 11.52
CA PHE A 184 3.71 -2.57 11.38
C PHE A 184 3.73 -1.08 11.73
N LEU A 185 4.85 -0.64 12.31
CA LEU A 185 5.09 0.74 12.70
C LEU A 185 6.02 1.40 11.69
N LEU A 186 5.67 2.61 11.27
CA LEU A 186 6.52 3.51 10.49
C LEU A 186 6.73 4.81 11.28
N ASP A 187 7.97 5.12 11.59
CA ASP A 187 8.33 6.41 12.21
C ASP A 187 8.58 7.50 11.15
N ASP A 188 8.69 8.73 11.62
CA ASP A 188 8.91 9.89 10.78
C ASP A 188 10.24 9.82 9.99
N LYS A 189 11.32 9.30 10.60
CA LYS A 189 12.63 9.16 9.95
C LYS A 189 12.53 8.19 8.77
N GLN A 190 11.88 7.04 8.97
CA GLN A 190 11.63 6.04 7.93
C GLN A 190 10.78 6.65 6.81
N LEU A 191 9.68 7.32 7.13
CA LEU A 191 8.81 7.93 6.12
C LEU A 191 9.54 9.01 5.31
N LEU A 192 10.30 9.90 5.96
CA LEU A 192 11.11 10.92 5.30
C LEU A 192 12.20 10.31 4.39
N GLU A 193 12.80 9.19 4.83
CA GLU A 193 13.80 8.47 4.03
C GLU A 193 13.18 7.79 2.81
N TYR A 194 12.07 7.09 2.97
CA TYR A 194 11.45 6.27 1.92
C TYR A 194 10.79 7.14 0.85
N THR A 195 10.17 8.24 1.24
CA THR A 195 9.59 9.22 0.31
C THR A 195 10.65 10.10 -0.34
N GLY A 196 11.84 10.20 0.26
CA GLY A 196 12.92 11.08 -0.20
C GLY A 196 12.73 12.54 0.19
N LEU A 197 11.71 12.87 0.98
CA LEU A 197 11.46 14.22 1.50
C LEU A 197 12.64 14.80 2.27
N ILE A 198 13.46 13.97 2.91
CA ILE A 198 14.68 14.40 3.59
C ILE A 198 15.65 15.18 2.68
N LYS A 199 15.56 15.01 1.35
CA LYS A 199 16.39 15.71 0.37
C LYS A 199 15.87 17.11 0.00
N ARG A 200 14.61 17.45 0.34
CA ARG A 200 13.99 18.75 0.08
C ARG A 200 14.48 19.79 1.08
N ARG A 201 15.50 20.55 0.68
CA ARG A 201 16.14 21.59 1.52
C ARG A 201 15.32 22.87 1.65
N ASP A 202 14.36 23.05 0.75
CA ASP A 202 13.44 24.19 0.73
C ASP A 202 12.29 24.04 1.74
N LEU A 203 12.09 22.84 2.31
CA LEU A 203 11.07 22.56 3.32
C LEU A 203 11.73 22.36 4.68
N CYS A 204 11.20 23.01 5.70
CA CYS A 204 11.56 22.73 7.09
C CYS A 204 10.94 21.40 7.56
N ARG A 205 11.45 20.85 8.67
CA ARG A 205 10.98 19.56 9.22
C ARG A 205 9.46 19.54 9.43
N HIS A 206 8.90 20.61 9.97
CA HIS A 206 7.46 20.70 10.22
C HIS A 206 6.65 20.57 8.92
N GLU A 207 7.02 21.31 7.87
CA GLU A 207 6.34 21.22 6.57
C GLU A 207 6.46 19.83 5.96
N GLN A 208 7.63 19.18 6.08
CA GLN A 208 7.81 17.80 5.63
C GLN A 208 6.90 16.82 6.38
N LEU A 209 6.76 16.97 7.70
CA LEU A 209 5.88 16.13 8.52
C LEU A 209 4.40 16.41 8.25
N THR A 210 4.01 17.66 8.02
CA THR A 210 2.63 18.04 7.65
C THR A 210 2.25 17.40 6.32
N ILE A 211 3.13 17.45 5.31
CA ILE A 211 2.91 16.74 4.04
C ILE A 211 2.69 15.24 4.28
N LEU A 212 3.53 14.60 5.10
CA LEU A 212 3.38 13.18 5.39
C LEU A 212 2.08 12.88 6.14
N TYR A 213 1.74 13.70 7.12
CA TYR A 213 0.53 13.58 7.93
C TYR A 213 -0.74 13.52 7.07
N ASP A 214 -0.82 14.38 6.05
CA ASP A 214 -1.98 14.39 5.13
C ASP A 214 -2.01 13.15 4.24
N LEU A 215 -0.85 12.70 3.75
CA LEU A 215 -0.75 11.62 2.77
C LEU A 215 -0.93 10.23 3.38
N VAL A 216 -0.51 10.00 4.63
CA VAL A 216 -0.51 8.65 5.24
C VAL A 216 -1.91 8.08 5.47
N ARG A 217 -2.93 8.94 5.55
CA ARG A 217 -4.32 8.49 5.76
C ARG A 217 -5.04 8.11 4.48
N GLN A 218 -4.63 8.68 3.35
CA GLN A 218 -5.39 8.55 2.09
C GLN A 218 -5.56 7.09 1.63
N PRO A 219 -4.56 6.20 1.73
CA PRO A 219 -4.78 4.79 1.38
C PRO A 219 -5.87 4.10 2.23
N ALA A 220 -6.08 4.53 3.48
CA ALA A 220 -7.11 3.98 4.37
C ALA A 220 -8.52 4.49 4.07
N GLN A 221 -8.64 5.58 3.31
CA GLN A 221 -9.93 6.11 2.87
C GLN A 221 -10.54 5.30 1.72
N ILE A 222 -9.80 4.35 1.16
CA ILE A 222 -10.28 3.48 0.08
C ILE A 222 -10.71 2.15 0.69
N LEU A 223 -11.96 1.81 0.44
CA LEU A 223 -12.60 0.58 0.87
C LEU A 223 -12.77 -0.34 -0.33
N ALA A 224 -12.85 -1.65 -0.10
CA ALA A 224 -13.14 -2.61 -1.15
C ALA A 224 -14.05 -3.73 -0.68
N HIS A 225 -15.10 -3.97 -1.47
CA HIS A 225 -15.88 -5.20 -1.40
C HIS A 225 -15.31 -6.21 -2.40
N VAL A 226 -14.95 -7.40 -1.92
CA VAL A 226 -14.30 -8.44 -2.73
C VAL A 226 -15.13 -9.70 -2.68
N VAL A 227 -15.63 -10.11 -3.84
CA VAL A 227 -16.27 -11.42 -4.06
C VAL A 227 -15.38 -12.19 -5.01
N TRP A 228 -14.82 -13.30 -4.55
CA TRP A 228 -13.88 -14.10 -5.31
C TRP A 228 -14.46 -15.47 -5.63
N GLU A 229 -14.45 -15.80 -6.91
CA GLU A 229 -14.96 -17.08 -7.39
C GLU A 229 -13.96 -18.21 -7.15
N LYS A 230 -14.46 -19.45 -7.17
CA LYS A 230 -13.60 -20.63 -7.04
C LYS A 230 -12.60 -20.69 -8.21
N GLN A 231 -11.32 -20.80 -7.87
CA GLN A 231 -10.22 -20.77 -8.83
C GLN A 231 -9.25 -21.91 -8.49
N GLY A 232 -9.26 -22.95 -9.32
CA GLY A 232 -8.46 -24.16 -9.09
C GLY A 232 -8.75 -24.79 -7.72
N LYS A 233 -7.74 -24.81 -6.85
CA LYS A 233 -7.82 -25.38 -5.50
C LYS A 233 -8.30 -24.39 -4.43
N VAL A 234 -8.27 -23.09 -4.72
CA VAL A 234 -8.74 -22.06 -3.80
C VAL A 234 -10.26 -22.00 -3.88
N ARG A 235 -10.92 -22.14 -2.72
CA ARG A 235 -12.38 -22.05 -2.63
C ARG A 235 -12.85 -20.61 -2.91
N ALA A 236 -14.10 -20.47 -3.34
CA ALA A 236 -14.74 -19.16 -3.40
C ALA A 236 -14.74 -18.52 -2.00
N PHE A 237 -14.58 -17.20 -1.94
CA PHE A 237 -14.60 -16.44 -0.70
C PHE A 237 -15.12 -15.03 -0.93
N THR A 238 -15.68 -14.45 0.12
CA THR A 238 -15.99 -13.03 0.20
C THR A 238 -15.18 -12.45 1.36
N VAL A 239 -14.59 -11.28 1.15
CA VAL A 239 -13.89 -10.57 2.23
C VAL A 239 -14.95 -9.81 3.03
N ALA A 240 -15.15 -10.22 4.29
CA ALA A 240 -16.19 -9.66 5.15
C ALA A 240 -15.91 -8.21 5.60
N ASP A 241 -14.64 -7.81 5.60
CA ASP A 241 -14.20 -6.46 5.97
C ASP A 241 -13.93 -5.63 4.72
N LEU A 242 -14.48 -4.42 4.67
CA LEU A 242 -14.28 -3.47 3.58
C LEU A 242 -12.94 -2.73 3.69
N LYS A 243 -12.32 -2.67 4.87
CA LYS A 243 -11.05 -1.98 5.07
C LYS A 243 -9.93 -2.66 4.31
N ILE A 244 -9.20 -1.87 3.53
CA ILE A 244 -7.94 -2.30 2.93
C ILE A 244 -6.78 -2.02 3.89
N TRP A 245 -6.74 -0.81 4.45
CA TRP A 245 -5.74 -0.43 5.43
C TRP A 245 -6.44 0.15 6.65
N ASN A 246 -6.06 -0.34 7.84
CA ASN A 246 -6.37 0.33 9.09
C ASN A 246 -5.14 1.13 9.51
N VAL A 247 -5.26 2.45 9.56
CA VAL A 247 -4.14 3.37 9.79
C VAL A 247 -4.44 4.24 11.00
N ASN A 248 -3.61 4.12 12.04
CA ASN A 248 -3.60 5.00 13.19
C ASN A 248 -2.33 5.86 13.14
N VAL A 249 -2.45 7.14 13.49
CA VAL A 249 -1.37 8.11 13.38
C VAL A 249 -1.25 8.88 14.69
N ALA A 250 -0.20 8.60 15.44
CA ALA A 250 0.19 9.39 16.60
C ALA A 250 1.04 10.59 16.16
N ARG A 251 0.83 11.71 16.86
CA ARG A 251 1.43 13.02 16.56
C ARG A 251 2.08 13.57 17.81
N ASP A 252 3.25 14.15 17.64
CA ASP A 252 3.92 14.92 18.69
C ASP A 252 3.99 16.39 18.25
N PHE A 253 3.64 17.30 19.15
CA PHE A 253 3.64 18.74 18.90
C PHE A 253 4.54 19.47 19.89
N GLU A 254 5.22 20.51 19.42
CA GLU A 254 5.90 21.50 20.24
C GLU A 254 5.31 22.87 19.97
N THR A 255 5.35 23.77 20.96
CA THR A 255 4.87 25.15 20.78
C THR A 255 6.02 26.02 20.26
N ASP A 256 5.80 26.77 19.18
CA ASP A 256 6.80 27.70 18.67
C ASP A 256 6.88 28.98 19.52
N LYS A 257 7.83 29.87 19.18
CA LYS A 257 8.03 31.14 19.90
C LYS A 257 6.82 32.08 19.84
N ALA A 258 5.90 31.87 18.90
CA ALA A 258 4.69 32.65 18.73
C ALA A 258 3.45 31.98 19.36
N GLY A 259 3.61 30.84 20.04
CA GLY A 259 2.51 30.12 20.69
C GLY A 259 1.78 29.12 19.79
N ASN A 260 2.22 28.90 18.55
CA ASN A 260 1.53 28.01 17.62
C ASN A 260 2.03 26.55 17.74
N PRO A 261 1.13 25.55 17.66
CA PRO A 261 1.51 24.15 17.69
C PRO A 261 2.21 23.74 16.39
N LYS A 262 3.42 23.21 16.53
CA LYS A 262 4.27 22.73 15.44
C LYS A 262 4.41 21.22 15.54
N LEU A 263 3.96 20.50 14.52
CA LEU A 263 4.18 19.06 14.40
C LEU A 263 5.69 18.76 14.35
N THR A 264 6.19 17.98 15.31
CA THR A 264 7.61 17.62 15.46
C THR A 264 7.88 16.13 15.34
N GLY A 265 6.87 15.29 15.59
CA GLY A 265 6.94 13.83 15.47
C GLY A 265 5.70 13.23 14.83
N LEU A 266 5.90 12.14 14.10
CA LEU A 266 4.86 11.36 13.45
C LEU A 266 5.16 9.86 13.62
N LYS A 267 4.19 9.10 14.10
CA LYS A 267 4.25 7.63 14.17
C LYS A 267 2.99 7.06 13.54
N VAL A 268 3.17 6.16 12.58
CA VAL A 268 2.07 5.58 11.81
C VAL A 268 2.04 4.09 12.06
N ILE A 269 0.94 3.63 12.66
CA ILE A 269 0.67 2.21 12.92
C ILE A 269 -0.31 1.76 11.85
N VAL A 270 0.05 0.72 11.11
CA VAL A 270 -0.74 0.22 9.99
C VAL A 270 -1.00 -1.26 10.17
N GLN A 271 -2.26 -1.64 10.02
CA GLN A 271 -2.69 -3.02 9.96
C GLN A 271 -3.34 -3.28 8.59
N PRO A 272 -2.84 -4.27 7.81
CA PRO A 272 -3.53 -4.76 6.63
C PRO A 272 -4.92 -5.31 7.01
N GLY A 273 -5.95 -4.97 6.22
CA GLY A 273 -7.28 -5.53 6.39
C GLY A 273 -7.36 -7.03 6.08
N LEU A 274 -8.56 -7.60 6.24
CA LEU A 274 -8.77 -9.05 6.12
C LEU A 274 -8.42 -9.61 4.73
N TRP A 275 -8.39 -8.76 3.69
CA TRP A 275 -7.92 -9.14 2.35
C TRP A 275 -6.54 -9.81 2.36
N ALA A 276 -5.66 -9.43 3.29
CA ALA A 276 -4.31 -9.97 3.34
C ALA A 276 -4.28 -11.47 3.63
N LYS A 277 -5.30 -11.99 4.32
CA LYS A 277 -5.50 -13.44 4.51
C LYS A 277 -5.68 -14.18 3.19
N TYR A 278 -6.29 -13.53 2.20
CA TYR A 278 -6.64 -14.15 0.93
C TYR A 278 -5.59 -13.91 -0.15
N PHE A 279 -4.89 -12.76 -0.13
CA PHE A 279 -3.94 -12.38 -1.18
C PHE A 279 -2.46 -12.43 -0.76
N LEU A 280 -2.14 -12.62 0.53
CA LEU A 280 -0.78 -12.73 1.07
C LEU A 280 -0.58 -13.96 1.98
N ASN A 281 -1.34 -15.03 1.74
CA ASN A 281 -1.22 -16.26 2.52
C ASN A 281 -0.66 -17.40 1.66
N LYS A 282 0.62 -17.73 1.89
CA LYS A 282 1.33 -18.81 1.17
C LYS A 282 0.76 -20.21 1.45
N SER A 283 0.15 -20.42 2.61
CA SER A 283 -0.24 -21.75 3.08
C SER A 283 -1.66 -22.13 2.72
N GLU A 284 -2.58 -21.17 2.58
CA GLU A 284 -4.02 -21.45 2.40
C GLU A 284 -4.60 -20.85 1.11
N TYR A 285 -4.25 -19.60 0.78
CA TYR A 285 -4.84 -18.85 -0.35
C TYR A 285 -3.77 -18.42 -1.36
N TYR A 286 -3.89 -17.22 -1.93
CA TYR A 286 -2.95 -16.67 -2.88
C TYR A 286 -1.82 -15.93 -2.19
N TYR A 287 -0.71 -15.84 -2.90
CA TYR A 287 0.43 -15.02 -2.53
C TYR A 287 0.87 -14.19 -3.74
N TYR A 288 0.37 -12.96 -3.84
CA TYR A 288 0.66 -12.06 -4.96
C TYR A 288 1.64 -10.97 -4.54
N THR A 289 2.91 -11.23 -4.82
CA THR A 289 4.00 -10.28 -4.54
C THR A 289 4.81 -9.96 -5.79
N GLY A 290 5.47 -8.80 -5.77
CA GLY A 290 6.51 -8.43 -6.73
C GLY A 290 7.58 -7.59 -6.05
N VAL A 291 8.51 -7.03 -6.82
CA VAL A 291 9.61 -6.21 -6.28
C VAL A 291 9.39 -4.75 -6.64
N ILE A 292 9.49 -3.88 -5.65
CA ILE A 292 9.54 -2.43 -5.85
C ILE A 292 10.95 -1.91 -5.56
N THR A 293 11.30 -0.76 -6.13
CA THR A 293 12.58 -0.09 -5.84
C THR A 293 12.37 1.20 -5.06
N LYS A 294 13.31 1.51 -4.17
CA LYS A 294 13.36 2.77 -3.43
C LYS A 294 13.39 3.97 -4.38
N LYS A 295 14.11 3.85 -5.50
CA LYS A 295 14.19 4.90 -6.52
C LYS A 295 12.81 5.18 -7.11
N THR A 296 12.06 4.14 -7.48
CA THR A 296 10.70 4.27 -8.01
C THR A 296 9.75 4.93 -7.01
N VAL A 297 9.79 4.53 -5.73
CA VAL A 297 8.96 5.13 -4.67
C VAL A 297 9.30 6.62 -4.48
N GLN A 298 10.58 6.97 -4.39
CA GLN A 298 11.03 8.36 -4.24
C GLN A 298 10.67 9.22 -5.46
N THR A 299 10.86 8.68 -6.68
CA THR A 299 10.47 9.40 -7.90
C THR A 299 8.97 9.63 -7.93
N LEU A 300 8.14 8.61 -7.68
CA LEU A 300 6.68 8.74 -7.63
C LEU A 300 6.23 9.83 -6.65
N PHE A 301 6.81 9.84 -5.45
CA PHE A 301 6.50 10.86 -4.44
C PHE A 301 6.92 12.26 -4.90
N SER A 302 8.04 12.38 -5.60
CA SER A 302 8.56 13.68 -6.06
C SER A 302 7.74 14.27 -7.20
N ILE A 303 7.25 13.43 -8.12
CA ILE A 303 6.60 13.87 -9.36
C ILE A 303 5.09 14.05 -9.24
N GLY A 304 4.47 13.51 -8.19
CA GLY A 304 3.01 13.31 -8.11
C GLY A 304 2.14 14.53 -8.44
N LYS A 305 2.61 15.76 -8.16
CA LYS A 305 1.88 17.00 -8.52
C LYS A 305 2.30 17.62 -9.86
N GLN A 306 3.57 17.47 -10.26
CA GLN A 306 4.13 18.16 -11.43
C GLN A 306 3.90 17.34 -12.71
N ASN A 307 4.13 16.02 -12.64
CA ASN A 307 4.03 15.11 -13.77
C ASN A 307 3.01 14.02 -13.41
N ALA A 308 1.74 14.41 -13.32
CA ALA A 308 0.66 13.51 -12.93
C ALA A 308 0.49 12.32 -13.90
N GLY A 309 0.73 12.54 -15.20
CA GLY A 309 0.71 11.49 -16.21
C GLY A 309 1.79 10.43 -15.97
N ALA A 310 3.03 10.85 -15.73
CA ALA A 310 4.11 9.94 -15.32
C ALA A 310 3.78 9.20 -14.02
N ALA A 311 3.24 9.88 -13.01
CA ALA A 311 2.86 9.25 -11.73
C ALA A 311 1.83 8.13 -11.93
N ARG A 312 0.76 8.40 -12.70
CA ARG A 312 -0.30 7.43 -13.02
C ARG A 312 0.23 6.23 -13.79
N MET A 313 1.01 6.47 -14.85
CA MET A 313 1.64 5.41 -15.63
C MET A 313 2.61 4.58 -14.78
N LEU A 314 3.47 5.23 -13.99
CA LEU A 314 4.44 4.55 -13.13
C LEU A 314 3.74 3.65 -12.10
N ILE A 315 2.69 4.14 -11.44
CA ILE A 315 1.85 3.34 -10.55
C ILE A 315 1.30 2.13 -11.28
N TRP A 316 0.66 2.35 -12.44
CA TRP A 316 0.04 1.27 -13.19
C TRP A 316 1.07 0.21 -13.66
N LEU A 317 2.22 0.65 -14.16
CA LEU A 317 3.31 -0.23 -14.60
C LEU A 317 3.83 -1.13 -13.46
N ILE A 318 3.96 -0.59 -12.24
CA ILE A 318 4.41 -1.37 -11.06
C ILE A 318 3.52 -2.60 -10.81
N PHE A 319 2.21 -2.48 -11.03
CA PHE A 319 1.28 -3.60 -10.83
C PHE A 319 1.13 -4.50 -12.07
N GLN A 320 1.39 -3.98 -13.28
CA GLN A 320 1.15 -4.69 -14.53
C GLN A 320 2.36 -5.48 -15.05
N VAL A 321 3.56 -4.92 -14.88
CA VAL A 321 4.78 -5.50 -15.42
C VAL A 321 5.32 -6.53 -14.43
N LYS A 322 5.16 -7.81 -14.80
CA LYS A 322 5.64 -8.94 -14.01
C LYS A 322 6.99 -9.43 -14.53
N PRO A 323 7.84 -10.00 -13.65
CA PRO A 323 9.12 -10.54 -14.09
C PRO A 323 8.95 -11.65 -15.13
N GLY A 324 9.75 -11.60 -16.19
CA GLY A 324 9.70 -12.60 -17.28
C GLY A 324 8.48 -12.46 -18.21
N CYS A 325 7.61 -11.47 -18.01
CA CYS A 325 6.55 -11.14 -18.96
C CYS A 325 6.99 -9.98 -19.84
N ARG A 326 7.10 -10.22 -21.15
CA ARG A 326 7.24 -9.13 -22.12
C ARG A 326 5.91 -8.39 -22.18
N LYS A 327 5.86 -7.19 -21.59
CA LYS A 327 4.65 -6.36 -21.56
C LYS A 327 4.81 -5.21 -22.53
N VAL A 328 3.94 -5.24 -23.55
CA VAL A 328 3.85 -4.25 -24.60
C VAL A 328 2.49 -3.58 -24.49
N PHE A 329 2.46 -2.25 -24.58
CA PHE A 329 1.23 -1.46 -24.43
C PHE A 329 1.11 -0.47 -25.57
N SER A 330 -0.11 -0.24 -26.06
CA SER A 330 -0.34 0.79 -27.08
C SER A 330 -0.21 2.20 -26.49
N GLY A 331 0.21 3.14 -27.33
CA GLY A 331 0.26 4.56 -27.00
C GLY A 331 -1.09 5.08 -26.53
N LYS A 332 -2.19 4.61 -27.16
CA LYS A 332 -3.56 4.87 -26.73
C LYS A 332 -3.80 4.46 -25.27
N SER A 333 -3.40 3.25 -24.87
CA SER A 333 -3.58 2.78 -23.50
C SER A 333 -2.80 3.64 -22.51
N LEU A 334 -1.54 3.94 -22.81
CA LEU A 334 -0.69 4.79 -21.95
C LEU A 334 -1.27 6.19 -21.79
N MET A 335 -1.73 6.80 -22.89
CA MET A 335 -2.36 8.12 -22.87
C MET A 335 -3.66 8.14 -22.05
N GLN A 336 -4.47 7.10 -22.16
CA GLN A 336 -5.71 6.98 -21.38
C GLN A 336 -5.43 6.84 -19.89
N ILE A 337 -4.41 6.07 -19.51
CA ILE A 337 -3.97 5.93 -18.11
C ILE A 337 -3.41 7.26 -17.58
N ALA A 338 -2.58 7.94 -18.37
CA ALA A 338 -1.93 9.18 -17.96
C ALA A 338 -2.91 10.35 -17.85
N TYR A 339 -3.79 10.51 -18.83
CA TYR A 339 -4.54 11.75 -19.04
C TYR A 339 -6.07 11.60 -19.02
N GLY A 340 -6.58 10.36 -18.93
CA GLY A 340 -8.01 10.07 -18.88
C GLY A 340 -8.66 9.98 -20.27
N MET A 341 -9.64 9.10 -20.41
CA MET A 341 -10.37 8.83 -21.67
C MET A 341 -10.97 10.09 -22.28
N ALA A 342 -11.60 10.93 -21.46
CA ALA A 342 -12.30 12.14 -21.91
C ALA A 342 -11.34 13.14 -22.57
N LYS A 343 -10.15 13.36 -21.99
CA LYS A 343 -9.15 14.27 -22.54
C LYS A 343 -8.57 13.76 -23.87
N ILE A 344 -8.41 12.44 -24.01
CA ILE A 344 -7.98 11.82 -25.27
C ILE A 344 -9.06 11.96 -26.35
N ALA A 345 -10.34 11.78 -26.01
CA ALA A 345 -11.44 11.97 -26.95
C ALA A 345 -11.53 13.44 -27.44
N LEU A 346 -11.39 14.41 -26.54
CA LEU A 346 -11.36 15.83 -26.91
C LEU A 346 -10.19 16.16 -27.85
N ALA A 347 -9.04 15.51 -27.66
CA ALA A 347 -7.87 15.73 -28.50
C ALA A 347 -8.09 15.30 -29.96
N GLU A 348 -9.04 14.41 -30.27
CA GLU A 348 -9.31 14.03 -31.67
C GLU A 348 -9.67 15.24 -32.54
N GLN A 349 -10.36 16.23 -31.95
CA GLN A 349 -10.83 17.43 -32.65
C GLN A 349 -9.93 18.65 -32.41
N ASP A 350 -9.04 18.61 -31.41
CA ASP A 350 -8.18 19.74 -31.04
C ASP A 350 -6.71 19.50 -31.40
N ARG A 351 -6.21 20.24 -32.39
CA ARG A 351 -4.80 20.17 -32.83
C ARG A 351 -3.82 20.64 -31.75
N GLN A 352 -4.14 21.67 -30.98
CA GLN A 352 -3.25 22.18 -29.93
C GLN A 352 -3.15 21.16 -28.80
N LEU A 353 -4.29 20.61 -28.38
CA LEU A 353 -4.34 19.58 -27.35
C LEU A 353 -3.57 18.32 -27.77
N ARG A 354 -3.66 17.86 -29.03
CA ARG A 354 -2.83 16.74 -29.53
C ARG A 354 -1.34 16.98 -29.39
N ARG A 355 -0.91 18.21 -29.72
CA ARG A 355 0.50 18.58 -29.61
C ARG A 355 0.94 18.58 -28.16
N GLN A 356 0.15 19.21 -27.29
CA GLN A 356 0.41 19.26 -25.86
C GLN A 356 0.51 17.85 -25.26
N LEU A 357 -0.49 16.99 -25.48
CA LEU A 357 -0.49 15.63 -24.94
C LEU A 357 0.67 14.77 -25.44
N ALA A 358 1.12 14.98 -26.69
CA ALA A 358 2.29 14.30 -27.20
C ALA A 358 3.61 14.82 -26.58
N ASP A 359 3.70 16.12 -26.30
CA ASP A 359 4.83 16.73 -25.58
C ASP A 359 4.86 16.26 -24.10
N ASP A 360 3.69 16.23 -23.46
CA ASP A 360 3.50 15.73 -22.09
C ASP A 360 3.90 14.26 -22.01
N LEU A 361 3.45 13.42 -22.95
CA LEU A 361 3.79 11.98 -22.96
C LEU A 361 5.29 11.76 -23.11
N ALA A 362 5.94 12.49 -24.01
CA ALA A 362 7.38 12.40 -24.19
C ALA A 362 8.14 12.81 -22.91
N THR A 363 7.65 13.83 -22.21
CA THR A 363 8.22 14.27 -20.93
C THR A 363 7.99 13.22 -19.84
N ASP A 364 6.78 12.67 -19.75
CA ASP A 364 6.39 11.68 -18.76
C ASP A 364 7.16 10.36 -18.92
N LEU A 365 7.41 9.91 -20.15
CA LEU A 365 8.20 8.71 -20.42
C LEU A 365 9.66 8.88 -19.96
N LYS A 366 10.27 10.06 -20.19
CA LYS A 366 11.61 10.37 -19.67
C LYS A 366 11.67 10.34 -18.14
N VAL A 367 10.58 10.75 -17.48
CA VAL A 367 10.47 10.70 -16.01
C VAL A 367 10.40 9.25 -15.52
N ILE A 368 9.68 8.39 -16.24
CA ILE A 368 9.63 6.94 -15.96
C ILE A 368 11.02 6.30 -16.15
N GLU A 369 11.75 6.65 -17.20
CA GLU A 369 13.15 6.24 -17.39
C GLU A 369 14.05 6.72 -16.24
N ALA A 370 13.90 7.98 -15.84
CA ALA A 370 14.61 8.53 -14.69
C ALA A 370 14.28 7.80 -13.38
N ALA A 371 13.09 7.21 -13.24
CA ALA A 371 12.71 6.33 -12.14
C ALA A 371 13.42 4.96 -12.16
N GLY A 372 14.19 4.67 -13.21
CA GLY A 372 14.97 3.44 -13.41
C GLY A 372 14.30 2.39 -14.27
N TRP A 373 13.13 2.68 -14.86
CA TRP A 373 12.47 1.78 -15.80
C TRP A 373 13.11 1.88 -17.18
N ARG A 374 13.07 0.80 -17.94
CA ARG A 374 13.47 0.84 -19.35
C ARG A 374 12.22 1.04 -20.19
N VAL A 375 12.24 2.06 -21.04
CA VAL A 375 11.15 2.43 -21.94
C VAL A 375 11.68 2.36 -23.35
N GLU A 376 11.07 1.53 -24.19
CA GLU A 376 11.50 1.38 -25.58
C GLU A 376 10.28 1.35 -26.50
N VAL A 377 10.42 1.88 -27.71
CA VAL A 377 9.40 1.72 -28.75
C VAL A 377 9.58 0.33 -29.35
N GLU A 378 8.58 -0.54 -29.20
CA GLU A 378 8.60 -1.90 -29.76
C GLU A 378 8.21 -1.88 -31.24
N THR A 379 7.20 -1.10 -31.59
CA THR A 379 6.74 -0.93 -32.97
C THR A 379 6.14 0.46 -33.10
N GLY A 380 6.57 1.22 -34.09
CA GLY A 380 6.15 2.60 -34.26
C GLY A 380 6.64 3.20 -35.58
N PRO A 381 6.21 4.42 -35.90
CA PRO A 381 6.61 5.09 -37.12
C PRO A 381 8.09 5.51 -37.09
N ALA A 382 8.73 5.59 -38.26
CA ALA A 382 10.15 5.92 -38.39
C ALA A 382 10.55 7.23 -37.69
N TRP A 383 9.69 8.26 -37.72
CA TRP A 383 9.97 9.54 -37.07
C TRP A 383 10.10 9.43 -35.54
N LEU A 384 9.47 8.43 -34.93
CA LEU A 384 9.55 8.18 -33.49
C LEU A 384 10.75 7.28 -33.14
N LEU A 385 11.06 6.32 -34.01
CA LEU A 385 12.16 5.36 -33.82
C LEU A 385 13.53 6.00 -34.00
N ASN A 386 13.69 6.82 -35.03
CA ASN A 386 15.00 7.36 -35.40
C ASN A 386 15.44 8.50 -34.48
N ASN A 387 14.52 9.07 -33.69
CA ASN A 387 14.80 10.13 -32.72
C ASN A 387 15.55 11.34 -33.32
N ASP A 388 15.37 11.61 -34.61
CA ASP A 388 16.14 12.60 -35.39
C ASP A 388 15.78 14.06 -35.06
N GLY A 389 14.96 14.32 -34.04
CA GLY A 389 14.45 15.65 -33.73
C GLY A 389 13.57 16.26 -34.83
N ALA A 390 13.17 15.46 -35.83
CA ALA A 390 12.35 15.89 -36.95
C ALA A 390 10.98 16.38 -36.47
N LYS A 391 10.43 17.39 -37.17
CA LYS A 391 9.07 17.87 -36.90
C LYS A 391 8.07 16.72 -37.05
N ARG A 392 7.14 16.60 -36.09
CA ARG A 392 6.08 15.60 -36.13
C ARG A 392 5.30 15.71 -37.46
N PRO A 393 5.14 14.61 -38.22
CA PRO A 393 4.48 14.65 -39.51
C PRO A 393 2.97 14.88 -39.39
N ILE A 394 2.32 15.14 -40.53
CA ILE A 394 0.85 15.10 -40.60
C ILE A 394 0.38 13.69 -40.22
N GLY A 395 -0.67 13.60 -39.40
CA GLY A 395 -1.18 12.32 -38.90
C GLY A 395 -0.37 11.70 -37.77
N PHE A 396 0.62 12.41 -37.20
CA PHE A 396 1.45 11.88 -36.10
C PHE A 396 0.62 11.37 -34.92
N TRP A 397 -0.55 11.96 -34.67
CA TRP A 397 -1.39 11.61 -33.52
C TRP A 397 -1.89 10.17 -33.60
N SER A 398 -2.49 9.77 -34.72
CA SER A 398 -2.95 8.40 -34.91
C SER A 398 -1.78 7.43 -34.84
N GLN A 399 -0.67 7.76 -35.51
CA GLN A 399 0.54 6.95 -35.45
C GLN A 399 1.07 6.80 -34.01
N LEU A 400 1.03 7.86 -33.19
CA LEU A 400 1.46 7.83 -31.81
C LEU A 400 0.55 6.97 -30.92
N LEU A 401 -0.76 7.00 -31.16
CA LEU A 401 -1.74 6.16 -30.46
C LEU A 401 -1.57 4.68 -30.81
N ASP A 402 -1.22 4.38 -32.06
CA ASP A 402 -1.02 3.03 -32.59
C ASP A 402 0.38 2.46 -32.28
N THR A 403 1.35 3.31 -31.91
CA THR A 403 2.67 2.89 -31.44
C THR A 403 2.53 1.93 -30.26
N THR A 404 3.34 0.88 -30.25
CA THR A 404 3.47 -0.01 -29.10
C THR A 404 4.79 0.20 -28.38
N TRP A 405 4.71 0.27 -27.05
CA TRP A 405 5.82 0.56 -26.15
C TRP A 405 6.11 -0.63 -25.26
N ARG A 406 7.39 -0.94 -25.09
CA ARG A 406 7.89 -1.97 -24.18
C ARG A 406 8.41 -1.32 -22.91
N PHE A 407 8.04 -1.91 -21.78
CA PHE A 407 8.51 -1.52 -20.46
C PHE A 407 9.16 -2.70 -19.75
N ASP A 408 10.39 -2.53 -19.30
CA ASP A 408 11.07 -3.51 -18.46
C ASP A 408 11.29 -2.96 -17.04
N LEU A 409 11.20 -3.87 -16.07
CA LEU A 409 11.43 -3.56 -14.66
C LEU A 409 12.83 -2.97 -14.46
N PRO A 410 13.02 -2.11 -13.43
CA PRO A 410 14.34 -1.60 -13.08
C PRO A 410 15.34 -2.73 -12.83
N GLU A 411 16.60 -2.53 -13.25
CA GLU A 411 17.67 -3.52 -13.11
C GLU A 411 17.86 -4.01 -11.67
N ALA A 412 17.71 -3.10 -10.70
CA ALA A 412 17.77 -3.46 -9.29
C ALA A 412 16.67 -4.48 -8.92
N ALA A 413 15.44 -4.28 -9.42
CA ALA A 413 14.34 -5.21 -9.19
C ALA A 413 14.62 -6.56 -9.88
N LEU A 414 15.05 -6.55 -11.15
CA LEU A 414 15.40 -7.77 -11.88
C LEU A 414 16.49 -8.58 -11.16
N THR A 415 17.51 -7.90 -10.65
CA THR A 415 18.59 -8.49 -9.87
C THR A 415 18.06 -9.17 -8.60
N GLU A 416 17.14 -8.51 -7.89
CA GLU A 416 16.53 -9.09 -6.68
C GLU A 416 15.64 -10.29 -7.01
N ILE A 417 14.89 -10.20 -8.10
CA ILE A 417 14.06 -11.30 -8.60
C ILE A 417 14.92 -12.53 -8.92
N ALA A 418 16.08 -12.32 -9.53
CA ALA A 418 17.01 -13.41 -9.90
C ALA A 418 17.59 -14.14 -8.68
N LYS A 419 17.74 -13.47 -7.52
CA LYS A 419 18.25 -14.10 -6.29
C LYS A 419 17.25 -15.07 -5.65
N SER A 420 15.95 -14.79 -5.78
CA SER A 420 14.88 -15.54 -5.11
C SER A 420 13.69 -15.84 -6.04
N PRO A 421 13.90 -16.58 -7.16
CA PRO A 421 12.85 -16.82 -8.15
C PRO A 421 11.62 -17.56 -7.58
N ASN A 422 11.81 -18.36 -6.52
CA ASN A 422 10.74 -19.11 -5.86
C ASN A 422 9.84 -18.25 -4.94
N GLN A 423 10.28 -17.05 -4.53
CA GLN A 423 9.46 -16.17 -3.67
C GLN A 423 8.49 -15.28 -4.45
N LEU A 424 8.73 -15.11 -5.76
CA LEU A 424 8.07 -14.08 -6.60
C LEU A 424 7.13 -14.64 -7.66
N ARG A 425 7.20 -15.95 -7.94
CA ARG A 425 6.15 -16.61 -8.69
C ARG A 425 4.94 -16.76 -7.74
N GLY A 426 3.76 -16.40 -8.22
CA GLY A 426 2.51 -16.93 -7.67
C GLY A 426 2.50 -18.44 -7.95
N VAL A 427 3.25 -19.19 -7.15
CA VAL A 427 3.43 -20.63 -7.31
C VAL A 427 2.23 -21.31 -6.68
N GLU A 428 1.43 -22.00 -7.49
CA GLU A 428 0.67 -23.15 -7.02
C GLU A 428 1.60 -23.98 -6.12
N ARG A 429 1.24 -24.12 -4.84
CA ARG A 429 2.07 -24.65 -3.75
C ARG A 429 3.13 -25.68 -4.20
N PRO A 430 4.36 -25.62 -3.66
CA PRO A 430 5.24 -26.79 -3.73
C PRO A 430 4.47 -27.99 -3.18
N LYS A 431 4.38 -29.06 -3.97
CA LYS A 431 3.75 -30.32 -3.53
C LYS A 431 4.47 -30.74 -2.25
N GLN A 432 3.78 -30.71 -1.11
CA GLN A 432 4.30 -31.34 0.11
C GLN A 432 4.52 -32.81 -0.23
N GLN A 433 5.76 -33.29 -0.13
CA GLN A 433 6.03 -34.71 -0.35
C GLN A 433 5.32 -35.49 0.76
N PRO A 434 4.46 -36.46 0.41
CA PRO A 434 3.83 -37.28 1.43
C PRO A 434 4.92 -38.05 2.20
N PRO A 435 4.77 -38.24 3.52
CA PRO A 435 5.68 -39.09 4.29
C PRO A 435 5.69 -40.51 3.71
N SER A 436 6.81 -41.23 3.88
CA SER A 436 6.96 -42.60 3.39
C SER A 436 5.95 -43.54 4.04
N GLY A 437 5.65 -44.67 3.38
CA GLY A 437 4.70 -45.66 3.91
C GLY A 437 5.16 -46.24 5.25
N ALA A 438 6.48 -46.38 5.40
CA ALA A 438 7.12 -46.77 6.66
C ALA A 438 6.86 -45.75 7.78
N ALA A 439 7.06 -44.44 7.52
CA ALA A 439 6.84 -43.39 8.51
C ALA A 439 5.36 -43.29 8.94
N ILE A 440 4.42 -43.49 8.01
CA ILE A 440 2.99 -43.53 8.29
C ILE A 440 2.66 -44.73 9.20
N ARG A 441 3.25 -45.90 8.92
CA ARG A 441 3.06 -47.12 9.71
C ARG A 441 3.62 -46.96 11.12
N GLU A 442 4.80 -46.36 11.25
CA GLU A 442 5.43 -46.08 12.55
C GLU A 442 4.60 -45.10 13.37
N ALA A 443 4.17 -43.97 12.79
CA ALA A 443 3.35 -42.99 13.49
C ALA A 443 1.99 -43.57 13.93
N ARG A 444 1.35 -44.41 13.09
CA ARG A 444 0.11 -45.11 13.48
C ARG A 444 0.36 -46.07 14.64
N LYS A 445 1.43 -46.87 14.58
CA LYS A 445 1.79 -47.82 15.64
C LYS A 445 2.16 -47.11 16.94
N ALA A 446 2.87 -45.97 16.87
CA ALA A 446 3.22 -45.16 18.03
C ALA A 446 1.98 -44.64 18.77
N LYS A 447 0.88 -44.39 18.04
CA LYS A 447 -0.43 -44.05 18.61
C LYS A 447 -1.26 -45.25 19.08
N GLY A 448 -0.76 -46.48 18.94
CA GLY A 448 -1.49 -47.70 19.30
C GLY A 448 -2.70 -47.99 18.39
N TRP A 449 -2.79 -47.37 17.22
CA TRP A 449 -3.96 -47.47 16.36
C TRP A 449 -3.92 -48.71 15.47
N SER A 450 -5.03 -49.44 15.38
CA SER A 450 -5.21 -50.48 14.35
C SER A 450 -5.41 -49.85 12.97
N ARG A 451 -5.15 -50.62 11.89
CA ARG A 451 -5.41 -50.14 10.51
C ARG A 451 -6.89 -49.81 10.30
N ALA A 452 -7.80 -50.56 10.92
CA ALA A 452 -9.23 -50.30 10.88
C ALA A 452 -9.61 -48.98 11.55
N PHE A 453 -9.04 -48.72 12.74
CA PHE A 453 -9.28 -47.47 13.45
C PHE A 453 -8.73 -46.27 12.68
N PHE A 454 -7.53 -46.39 12.10
CA PHE A 454 -6.94 -45.33 11.28
C PHE A 454 -7.74 -45.09 9.99
N ALA A 455 -8.20 -46.16 9.32
CA ALA A 455 -9.05 -46.06 8.14
C ALA A 455 -10.36 -45.31 8.44
N ALA A 456 -11.03 -45.66 9.54
CA ALA A 456 -12.25 -44.99 10.00
C ALA A 456 -12.00 -43.50 10.32
N THR A 457 -10.92 -43.20 11.03
CA THR A 457 -10.52 -41.82 11.36
C THR A 457 -10.25 -40.99 10.10
N MET A 458 -9.66 -41.60 9.08
CA MET A 458 -9.39 -40.98 7.79
C MET A 458 -10.64 -40.90 6.89
N GLY A 459 -11.69 -41.69 7.15
CA GLY A 459 -12.84 -41.84 6.27
C GLY A 459 -12.50 -42.61 4.99
N LYS A 460 -11.67 -43.66 5.12
CA LYS A 460 -11.12 -44.48 4.02
C LYS A 460 -11.30 -45.96 4.33
N SER A 461 -11.02 -46.83 3.36
CA SER A 461 -11.04 -48.28 3.56
C SER A 461 -9.74 -48.78 4.22
N ILE A 462 -9.80 -49.96 4.84
CA ILE A 462 -8.62 -50.63 5.42
C ILE A 462 -7.58 -50.93 4.34
N SER A 463 -8.02 -51.36 3.16
CA SER A 463 -7.16 -51.57 1.98
C SER A 463 -6.44 -50.29 1.54
N TRP A 464 -7.08 -49.12 1.70
CA TRP A 464 -6.41 -47.84 1.42
C TRP A 464 -5.25 -47.59 2.38
N VAL A 465 -5.43 -47.88 3.67
CA VAL A 465 -4.37 -47.75 4.70
C VAL A 465 -3.21 -48.72 4.41
N ASP A 466 -3.52 -49.96 4.06
CA ASP A 466 -2.50 -50.96 3.74
C ASP A 466 -1.68 -50.51 2.52
N ALA A 467 -2.34 -50.07 1.45
CA ALA A 467 -1.68 -49.62 0.23
C ALA A 467 -0.77 -48.39 0.42
N ILE A 468 -1.10 -47.48 1.36
CA ILE A 468 -0.21 -46.34 1.66
C ILE A 468 0.95 -46.72 2.58
N GLU A 469 0.78 -47.70 3.47
CA GLU A 469 1.86 -48.18 4.35
C GLU A 469 2.88 -49.05 3.61
N THR A 470 2.44 -49.78 2.59
CA THR A 470 3.30 -50.62 1.74
C THR A 470 3.75 -49.92 0.47
N GLU A 471 3.47 -48.62 0.34
CA GLU A 471 3.87 -47.76 -0.78
C GLU A 471 3.31 -48.15 -2.16
N HIS A 472 2.36 -49.10 -2.22
CA HIS A 472 1.60 -49.41 -3.43
C HIS A 472 0.69 -48.25 -3.86
N ARG A 473 0.44 -47.29 -2.98
CA ARG A 473 -0.32 -46.07 -3.25
C ARG A 473 0.27 -44.88 -2.50
N GLN A 474 0.43 -43.75 -3.18
CA GLN A 474 0.78 -42.50 -2.50
C GLN A 474 -0.45 -41.80 -1.91
N VAL A 475 -0.26 -41.15 -0.76
CA VAL A 475 -1.28 -40.32 -0.11
C VAL A 475 -1.58 -39.12 -1.01
N SER A 476 -2.85 -38.90 -1.33
CA SER A 476 -3.25 -37.77 -2.17
C SER A 476 -3.03 -36.45 -1.44
N GLN A 477 -2.76 -35.37 -2.17
CA GLN A 477 -2.63 -34.02 -1.61
C GLN A 477 -3.90 -33.54 -0.88
N LYS A 478 -5.06 -34.15 -1.16
CA LYS A 478 -6.33 -33.89 -0.45
C LYS A 478 -6.34 -34.53 0.94
N ASP A 479 -5.76 -35.71 1.06
CA ASP A 479 -5.78 -36.51 2.30
C ASP A 479 -4.55 -36.22 3.20
N LEU A 480 -3.49 -35.64 2.63
CA LEU A 480 -2.22 -35.38 3.32
C LEU A 480 -2.34 -34.47 4.56
N PRO A 481 -3.06 -33.32 4.53
CA PRO A 481 -3.17 -32.47 5.72
C PRO A 481 -3.86 -33.18 6.88
N LYS A 482 -4.94 -33.93 6.59
CA LYS A 482 -5.67 -34.71 7.59
C LYS A 482 -4.81 -35.85 8.14
N LEU A 483 -3.97 -36.47 7.29
CA LEU A 483 -3.04 -37.51 7.72
C LEU A 483 -1.99 -36.96 8.68
N LEU A 484 -1.34 -35.84 8.34
CA LEU A 484 -0.32 -35.21 9.17
C LEU A 484 -0.90 -34.74 10.51
N GLU A 485 -2.10 -34.13 10.50
CA GLU A 485 -2.81 -33.74 11.72
C GLU A 485 -3.13 -34.96 12.60
N LYS A 486 -3.73 -36.01 12.04
CA LYS A 486 -4.17 -37.17 12.82
C LYS A 486 -3.01 -38.01 13.34
N LEU A 487 -1.90 -38.07 12.61
CA LEU A 487 -0.70 -38.78 13.04
C LEU A 487 0.30 -37.88 13.79
N GLU A 488 -0.01 -36.60 13.99
CA GLU A 488 0.87 -35.60 14.64
C GLU A 488 2.27 -35.53 14.01
N MET A 489 2.34 -35.70 12.69
CA MET A 489 3.59 -35.64 11.93
C MET A 489 3.84 -34.19 11.49
N LYS A 490 5.08 -33.70 11.66
CA LYS A 490 5.50 -32.38 11.16
C LYS A 490 5.63 -32.44 9.63
N SER A 491 5.18 -31.38 8.92
CA SER A 491 5.21 -31.30 7.45
C SER A 491 6.59 -31.11 6.86
#